data_AF-A0A4U7D699-F1
#
_entry.id   AF-A0A4U7D699-F1
#
_cell.length_a   1.000
_cell.length_b   1.000
_cell.length_c   1.000
_cell.angle_alpha   90.00
_cell.angle_beta   90.00
_cell.angle_gamma   90.00
#
_symmetry.space_group_name_H-M   'P 1'
#
loop_
_entity.id
_entity.type
_entity.pdbx_description
1 polymer ?
#
loop_
_entity_poly.entity_id
_entity_poly.type
_entity_poly.pdbx_seq_one_letter_code
_entity_poly.pdbx_strand_id
1 'polypeptide(L)'
;MSLLTPAVAFGAALVLSVWLASGVWVNFDAHARGSDYPAVWGVLAPLSGIVLFYYLLWWRRGRSREWPPPRLERATATVVIAGLGGLVVGSLVSPPDPTSQLTTWPIAFAGCLPVAHWVVRTRFDAVAG
;
A
#
# COMPACT_ATOMS: atom_id res chain seq x y z
N MET A 1 -23.17 6.70 24.31
CA MET A 1 -21.84 6.32 23.78
C MET A 1 -21.97 6.18 22.27
N SER A 2 -21.43 7.15 21.52
CA SER A 2 -21.51 7.14 20.05
C SER A 2 -20.52 6.11 19.54
N LEU A 3 -21.01 4.89 19.35
CA LEU A 3 -20.32 3.84 18.62
C LEU A 3 -20.02 4.38 17.22
N LEU A 4 -18.74 4.57 16.88
CA LEU A 4 -18.34 4.50 15.48
C LEU A 4 -19.01 3.25 14.91
N THR A 5 -19.89 3.40 13.92
CA THR A 5 -20.64 2.26 13.38
C THR A 5 -19.64 1.16 12.99
N PRO A 6 -19.97 -0.14 13.15
CA PRO A 6 -19.04 -1.23 12.86
C PRO A 6 -18.36 -1.11 11.49
N ALA A 7 -19.06 -0.55 10.50
CA ALA A 7 -18.53 -0.25 9.18
C ALA A 7 -17.41 0.82 9.21
N VAL A 8 -17.59 1.92 9.94
CA VAL A 8 -16.56 2.97 10.09
C VAL A 8 -15.34 2.42 10.85
N ALA A 9 -15.56 1.63 11.90
CA ALA A 9 -14.47 0.99 12.64
C ALA A 9 -13.67 0.03 11.74
N PHE A 10 -14.36 -0.77 10.91
CA PHE A 10 -13.73 -1.64 9.93
C PHE A 10 -12.94 -0.85 8.87
N GLY A 11 -13.51 0.23 8.34
CA GLY A 11 -12.82 1.13 7.42
C GLY A 11 -11.55 1.71 8.02
N ALA A 12 -11.61 2.20 9.26
CA ALA A 12 -10.45 2.74 9.95
C ALA A 12 -9.36 1.67 10.19
N ALA A 13 -9.75 0.47 10.61
CA ALA A 13 -8.83 -0.65 10.76
C ALA A 13 -8.18 -1.05 9.43
N LEU A 14 -8.91 -1.00 8.32
CA LEU A 14 -8.37 -1.25 6.99
C LEU A 14 -7.37 -0.16 6.58
N VAL A 15 -7.63 1.12 6.92
CA VAL A 15 -6.70 2.23 6.61
C VAL A 15 -5.37 1.98 7.33
N LEU A 16 -5.43 1.66 8.63
CA LEU A 16 -4.25 1.30 9.42
C LEU A 16 -3.52 0.07 8.85
N SER A 17 -4.27 -0.92 8.37
CA SER A 17 -3.71 -2.12 7.75
C SER A 17 -2.98 -1.81 6.44
N VAL A 18 -3.53 -0.94 5.59
CA VAL A 18 -2.88 -0.48 4.34
C VAL A 18 -1.65 0.36 4.65
N TRP A 19 -1.70 1.20 5.69
CA TRP A 19 -0.54 1.96 6.18
C TRP A 19 0.58 1.04 6.66
N LEU A 20 0.25 0.06 7.49
CA LEU A 20 1.21 -0.94 7.96
C LEU A 20 1.80 -1.73 6.79
N ALA A 21 0.96 -2.20 5.86
CA ALA A 21 1.40 -2.90 4.66
C ALA A 21 2.33 -2.02 3.80
N SER A 22 2.04 -0.72 3.68
CA SER A 22 2.90 0.23 2.96
C SER A 22 4.28 0.31 3.60
N GLY A 23 4.34 0.42 4.93
CA GLY A 23 5.61 0.49 5.63
C GLY A 23 6.42 -0.80 5.55
N VAL A 24 5.76 -1.95 5.68
CA VAL A 24 6.41 -3.25 5.53
C VAL A 24 6.94 -3.44 4.09
N TRP A 25 6.13 -3.10 3.08
CA TRP A 25 6.54 -3.18 1.68
C TRP A 25 7.75 -2.29 1.40
N VAL A 26 7.72 -1.01 1.82
CA VAL A 26 8.83 -0.08 1.64
C VAL A 26 10.09 -0.55 2.38
N ASN A 27 9.94 -1.11 3.58
CA ASN A 27 11.08 -1.66 4.32
C ASN A 27 11.76 -2.80 3.54
N PHE A 28 11.00 -3.79 3.05
CA PHE A 28 11.57 -4.86 2.23
C PHE A 28 12.16 -4.37 0.92
N ASP A 29 11.48 -3.47 0.19
CA ASP A 29 12.00 -2.91 -1.07
C ASP A 29 13.27 -2.08 -0.82
N ALA A 30 13.36 -1.36 0.30
CA ALA A 30 14.55 -0.58 0.66
C ALA A 30 15.72 -1.49 1.05
N HIS A 31 15.46 -2.53 1.84
CA HIS A 31 16.46 -3.50 2.25
C HIS A 31 17.01 -4.27 1.03
N ALA A 32 16.14 -4.69 0.12
CA ALA A 32 16.53 -5.37 -1.11
C ALA A 32 17.29 -4.48 -2.11
N ARG A 33 17.38 -3.17 -1.86
CA ARG A 33 18.11 -2.18 -2.66
C ARG A 33 19.34 -1.61 -1.92
N GLY A 34 19.77 -2.27 -0.84
CA GLY A 34 20.98 -1.91 -0.11
C GLY A 34 20.86 -0.66 0.75
N SER A 35 19.67 -0.33 1.25
CA SER A 35 19.51 0.76 2.24
C SER A 35 20.09 0.37 3.60
N ASP A 36 20.92 1.23 4.21
CA ASP A 36 21.38 1.06 5.59
C ASP A 36 20.25 1.24 6.63
N TYR A 37 19.23 2.03 6.28
CA TYR A 37 18.10 2.37 7.17
C TYR A 37 16.72 2.02 6.58
N PRO A 38 16.44 0.74 6.27
CA PRO A 38 15.20 0.35 5.60
C PRO A 38 13.95 0.59 6.47
N ALA A 39 14.08 0.48 7.80
CA ALA A 39 13.01 0.79 8.74
C ALA A 39 12.62 2.28 8.73
N VAL A 40 13.58 3.19 8.52
CA VAL A 40 13.32 4.64 8.45
C VAL A 40 12.47 4.94 7.22
N TRP A 41 12.78 4.35 6.07
CA TRP A 41 11.93 4.44 4.88
C TRP A 41 10.55 3.84 5.12
N GLY A 42 10.49 2.66 5.73
CA GLY A 42 9.24 1.98 6.07
C GLY A 42 8.32 2.78 7.00
N VAL A 43 8.85 3.68 7.82
CA VAL A 43 8.03 4.56 8.68
C VAL A 43 7.74 5.89 7.99
N LEU A 44 8.75 6.57 7.47
CA LEU A 44 8.58 7.93 6.96
C LEU A 44 7.82 8.00 5.64
N ALA A 45 7.98 7.00 4.76
CA ALA A 45 7.28 6.98 3.47
C ALA A 45 5.75 6.91 3.64
N PRO A 46 5.15 5.96 4.38
CA PRO A 46 3.69 5.93 4.54
C PRO A 46 3.14 7.12 5.34
N LEU A 47 3.93 7.70 6.26
CA LEU A 47 3.53 8.88 7.03
C LEU A 47 3.53 10.18 6.22
N SER A 48 4.35 10.26 5.17
CA SER A 48 4.49 11.46 4.36
C SER A 48 4.43 11.13 2.88
N GLY A 49 3.36 11.57 2.21
CA GLY A 49 3.23 11.45 0.76
C GLY A 49 4.43 12.03 0.02
N ILE A 50 5.01 13.13 0.51
CA ILE A 50 6.22 13.73 -0.07
C ILE A 50 7.42 12.77 0.01
N VAL A 51 7.65 12.16 1.18
CA VAL A 51 8.73 11.18 1.36
C VAL A 51 8.47 9.94 0.52
N LEU A 52 7.22 9.48 0.41
CA LEU A 52 6.85 8.38 -0.47
C LEU A 52 7.14 8.70 -1.94
N PHE A 53 6.76 9.88 -2.43
CA PHE A 53 7.04 10.30 -3.80
C PHE A 53 8.54 10.41 -4.06
N TYR A 54 9.29 11.00 -3.13
CA TYR A 54 10.76 11.05 -3.20
C TYR A 54 11.34 9.62 -3.26
N TYR A 55 10.86 8.73 -2.38
CA TYR A 55 11.30 7.35 -2.34
C TYR A 55 11.07 6.66 -3.68
N LEU A 56 9.84 6.72 -4.23
CA LEU A 56 9.46 6.01 -5.45
C LEU A 56 10.08 6.58 -6.72
N LEU A 57 10.14 7.91 -6.84
CA LEU A 57 10.52 8.59 -8.08
C LEU A 57 12.02 8.87 -8.16
N TRP A 58 12.70 9.02 -7.02
CA TRP A 58 14.11 9.39 -6.98
C TRP A 58 14.96 8.27 -6.37
N TRP A 59 14.75 7.97 -5.08
CA TRP A 59 15.63 7.06 -4.34
C TRP A 59 15.64 5.63 -4.91
N ARG A 60 14.45 5.13 -5.28
CA ARG A 60 14.23 3.76 -5.77
C ARG A 60 14.73 3.56 -7.20
N ARG A 61 14.63 4.57 -8.07
CA ARG A 61 14.91 4.45 -9.51
C ARG A 61 16.38 4.19 -9.83
N GLY A 62 17.31 4.74 -9.04
CA GLY A 62 18.75 4.61 -9.26
C GLY A 62 19.37 3.34 -8.66
N ARG A 63 18.59 2.49 -7.98
CA ARG A 63 19.11 1.33 -7.25
C ARG A 63 18.52 0.04 -7.81
N SER A 64 19.38 -0.78 -8.38
CA SER A 64 19.04 -2.16 -8.74
C SER A 64 18.70 -2.96 -7.49
N ARG A 65 17.86 -3.97 -7.68
CA ARG A 65 17.45 -4.87 -6.62
C ARG A 65 18.44 -6.03 -6.54
N GLU A 66 18.91 -6.35 -5.34
CA GLU A 66 19.88 -7.43 -5.10
C GLU A 66 19.22 -8.80 -4.92
N TRP A 67 18.03 -8.83 -4.30
CA TRP A 67 17.35 -10.07 -3.90
C TRP A 67 15.93 -10.16 -4.44
N PRO A 68 15.44 -11.35 -4.85
CA PRO A 68 14.07 -11.51 -5.30
C PRO A 68 13.05 -11.21 -4.18
N PRO A 69 11.83 -10.75 -4.51
CA PRO A 69 10.83 -10.34 -3.53
C PRO A 69 10.23 -11.54 -2.77
N PRO A 70 10.30 -11.56 -1.43
CA PRO A 70 9.71 -12.61 -0.61
C PRO A 70 8.18 -12.56 -0.68
N ARG A 71 7.52 -13.68 -0.32
CA ARG A 71 6.06 -13.80 -0.35
C ARG A 71 5.35 -12.68 0.42
N LEU A 72 5.92 -12.27 1.55
CA LEU A 72 5.35 -11.23 2.40
C LEU A 72 5.44 -9.83 1.76
N GLU A 73 6.50 -9.55 1.00
CA GLU A 73 6.60 -8.33 0.20
C GLU A 73 5.55 -8.32 -0.93
N ARG A 74 5.32 -9.46 -1.58
CA ARG A 74 4.26 -9.57 -2.61
C ARG A 74 2.88 -9.34 -2.03
N ALA A 75 2.59 -9.92 -0.86
CA ALA A 75 1.31 -9.74 -0.18
C ALA A 75 1.09 -8.29 0.23
N THR A 76 2.10 -7.65 0.84
CA THR A 76 2.01 -6.25 1.25
C THR A 76 1.92 -5.31 0.05
N ALA A 77 2.68 -5.52 -1.02
CA ALA A 77 2.53 -4.77 -2.28
C ALA A 77 1.11 -4.90 -2.86
N THR A 78 0.51 -6.09 -2.78
CA THR A 78 -0.88 -6.31 -3.24
C THR A 78 -1.87 -5.48 -2.42
N VAL A 79 -1.74 -5.49 -1.09
CA VAL A 79 -2.58 -4.69 -0.19
C VAL A 79 -2.39 -3.20 -0.45
N VAL A 80 -1.17 -2.73 -0.68
CA VAL A 80 -0.90 -1.32 -0.98
C VAL A 80 -1.55 -0.90 -2.29
N ILE A 81 -1.38 -1.68 -3.36
CA ILE A 81 -1.96 -1.39 -4.68
C ILE A 81 -3.50 -1.42 -4.61
N ALA A 82 -4.08 -2.40 -3.93
CA ALA A 82 -5.52 -2.47 -3.71
C ALA A 82 -6.02 -1.30 -2.85
N GLY A 83 -5.26 -0.89 -1.83
CA GLY A 83 -5.53 0.27 -0.98
C GLY A 83 -5.61 1.57 -1.77
N LEU A 84 -4.57 1.83 -2.58
CA LEU A 84 -4.50 3.02 -3.42
C LEU A 84 -5.57 3.00 -4.53
N GLY A 85 -5.76 1.86 -5.20
CA GLY A 85 -6.82 1.69 -6.21
C GLY A 85 -8.20 1.89 -5.61
N GLY A 86 -8.46 1.30 -4.45
CA GLY A 86 -9.68 1.48 -3.69
C GLY A 86 -9.90 2.93 -3.28
N LEU A 87 -8.85 3.67 -2.91
CA LEU A 87 -8.94 5.08 -2.52
C LEU A 87 -9.35 5.96 -3.69
N VAL A 88 -8.75 5.72 -4.86
CA VAL A 88 -9.10 6.41 -6.11
C VAL A 88 -10.56 6.13 -6.48
N VAL A 89 -10.96 4.85 -6.52
CA VAL A 89 -12.34 4.46 -6.87
C VAL A 89 -13.34 4.99 -5.84
N GLY A 90 -13.04 4.85 -4.55
CA GLY A 90 -13.89 5.34 -3.46
C GLY A 90 -14.09 6.85 -3.53
N SER A 91 -13.04 7.61 -3.83
CA SER A 91 -13.11 9.08 -3.98
C SER A 91 -13.90 9.52 -5.21
N LEU A 92 -14.01 8.69 -6.25
CA LEU A 92 -14.79 8.98 -7.45
C LEU A 92 -16.29 8.71 -7.29
N VAL A 93 -16.65 7.76 -6.42
CA VAL A 93 -18.03 7.25 -6.30
C VAL A 93 -18.73 7.72 -5.01
N SER A 94 -17.96 8.12 -3.99
CA SER A 94 -18.51 8.60 -2.71
C SER A 94 -18.30 10.10 -2.52
N PRO A 95 -19.18 10.78 -1.76
CA PRO A 95 -18.95 12.16 -1.34
C PRO A 95 -17.62 12.30 -0.58
N PRO A 96 -16.94 13.47 -0.66
CA PRO A 96 -15.64 13.70 -0.03
C PRO A 96 -15.74 13.93 1.48
N ASP A 97 -16.53 13.11 2.19
CA ASP A 97 -16.63 13.14 3.65
C ASP A 97 -16.02 11.86 4.27
N PRO A 98 -15.38 11.96 5.47
CA PRO A 98 -14.68 10.83 6.08
C PRO A 98 -15.56 9.60 6.33
N THR A 99 -16.86 9.77 6.60
CA THR A 99 -17.74 8.66 6.96
C THR A 99 -18.14 7.86 5.71
N SER A 100 -18.50 8.55 4.63
CA SER A 100 -18.78 7.93 3.34
C SER A 100 -17.55 7.24 2.76
N GLN A 101 -16.37 7.86 2.91
CA GLN A 101 -15.11 7.24 2.48
C GLN A 101 -14.79 5.99 3.29
N LEU A 102 -14.85 6.03 4.62
CA LEU A 102 -14.53 4.87 5.47
C LEU A 102 -15.51 3.70 5.30
N THR A 103 -16.71 3.94 4.79
CA THR A 103 -17.71 2.88 4.51
C THR A 103 -17.63 2.35 3.09
N THR A 104 -17.32 3.20 2.12
CA THR A 104 -17.26 2.84 0.69
C THR A 104 -15.89 2.29 0.28
N TRP A 105 -14.81 2.83 0.84
CA TRP A 105 -13.44 2.44 0.51
C TRP A 105 -13.15 0.95 0.73
N PRO A 106 -13.63 0.29 1.81
CA PRO A 106 -13.42 -1.15 1.96
C PRO A 106 -14.05 -2.01 0.86
N ILE A 107 -15.19 -1.58 0.32
CA ILE A 107 -15.85 -2.25 -0.81
C ILE A 107 -15.01 -2.08 -2.07
N ALA A 108 -14.56 -0.84 -2.34
CA ALA A 108 -13.70 -0.54 -3.47
C ALA A 108 -12.35 -1.27 -3.39
N PHE A 109 -11.76 -1.34 -2.20
CA PHE A 109 -10.55 -2.12 -1.89
C PHE A 109 -10.74 -3.60 -2.25
N ALA A 110 -11.83 -4.21 -1.79
CA ALA A 110 -12.14 -5.61 -2.08
C ALA A 110 -12.29 -5.86 -3.59
N GLY A 111 -12.93 -4.94 -4.32
CA GLY A 111 -13.02 -4.99 -5.77
C GLY A 111 -11.66 -4.83 -6.48
N CYS A 112 -10.72 -4.09 -5.89
CA CYS A 112 -9.37 -3.89 -6.43
C CYS A 112 -8.41 -5.05 -6.12
N LEU A 113 -8.67 -5.89 -5.11
CA LEU A 113 -7.78 -6.98 -4.71
C LEU A 113 -7.41 -7.96 -5.84
N PRO A 114 -8.35 -8.46 -6.67
CA PRO A 114 -8.01 -9.38 -7.76
C PRO A 114 -7.07 -8.74 -8.79
N VAL A 115 -7.33 -7.47 -9.13
CA VAL A 115 -6.52 -6.71 -10.08
C VAL A 115 -5.14 -6.44 -9.51
N ALA A 116 -5.05 -6.01 -8.25
CA ALA A 116 -3.80 -5.78 -7.55
C ALA A 116 -2.95 -7.05 -7.49
N HIS A 117 -3.57 -8.18 -7.14
CA HIS A 117 -2.89 -9.48 -7.07
C HIS A 117 -2.36 -9.90 -8.45
N TRP A 118 -3.15 -9.70 -9.51
CA TRP A 118 -2.73 -9.99 -10.89
C TRP A 118 -1.55 -9.10 -11.33
N VAL A 119 -1.60 -7.80 -11.05
CA VAL A 119 -0.51 -6.85 -11.35
C VAL A 119 0.77 -7.24 -10.60
N VAL A 120 0.68 -7.56 -9.32
CA VAL A 120 1.82 -7.95 -8.50
C VAL A 120 2.45 -9.23 -9.01
N ARG A 121 1.63 -10.26 -9.30
CA ARG A 121 2.10 -11.54 -9.82
C ARG A 121 2.85 -11.35 -11.14
N THR A 122 2.23 -10.69 -12.11
CA THR A 122 2.84 -10.46 -13.43
C THR A 122 4.13 -9.66 -13.36
N ARG A 123 4.20 -8.64 -12.50
CA ARG A 123 5.41 -7.81 -12.34
C ARG A 123 6.56 -8.54 -11.66
N PHE A 124 6.28 -9.42 -10.71
CA PHE A 124 7.32 -10.16 -10.01
C PHE A 124 7.76 -11.43 -10.74
N ASP A 125 6.87 -12.05 -11.52
CA ASP A 125 7.24 -13.19 -12.38
C ASP A 125 8.15 -12.73 -13.54
N ALA A 126 7.92 -11.52 -14.07
CA ALA A 126 8.79 -10.92 -15.09
C ALA A 126 10.22 -10.57 -14.60
N VAL A 127 10.48 -10.58 -13.29
CA VAL A 127 11.80 -10.31 -12.70
C VAL A 127 12.54 -11.61 -12.36
N ALA A 128 11.85 -12.76 -12.38
CA ALA A 128 12.41 -14.06 -12.00
C ALA A 128 12.77 -14.97 -13.18
N GLY A 129 12.40 -14.60 -14.42
CA GLY A 129 12.79 -15.28 -15.66
C GLY A 129 13.82 -14.48 -16.43
#